data_AF-A0A401UHS0-F1
#
_entry.id   AF-A0A401UHS0-F1
#
_cell.length_a   1.000
_cell.length_b   1.000
_cell.length_c   1.000
_cell.angle_alpha   90.00
_cell.angle_beta   90.00
_cell.angle_gamma   90.00
#
_symmetry.space_group_name_H-M   'P 1'
#
loop_
_entity.id
_entity.type
_entity.pdbx_description
1 polymer ?
#
loop_
_entity_poly.entity_id
_entity_poly.type
_entity_poly.pdbx_seq_one_letter_code
_entity_poly.pdbx_strand_id
1 'polypeptide(L)'
;MRKKGRIKYILVIFICFSIFTYGFIKVNITKTKGERQKSKFTIDLKYKPFDLRIETKDYAFYVNNKVLDDMKAKCRDVYDEVISK
;
A
#
# COMPACT_ATOMS: atom_id res chain seq x y z
N MET A 1 7.86 -30.40 15.92
CA MET A 1 8.69 -29.67 14.93
C MET A 1 7.95 -29.30 13.61
N ARG A 2 6.67 -28.86 13.61
CA ARG A 2 5.90 -28.58 12.37
C ARG A 2 5.75 -27.10 11.95
N LYS A 3 6.18 -26.13 12.77
CA LYS A 3 5.95 -24.68 12.50
C LYS A 3 6.92 -24.06 11.47
N LYS A 4 8.17 -24.54 11.38
CA LYS A 4 9.20 -23.96 10.47
C LYS A 4 8.85 -24.06 8.98
N GLY A 5 8.09 -25.08 8.56
CA GLY A 5 7.70 -25.26 7.16
C GLY A 5 6.65 -24.26 6.68
N ARG A 6 5.64 -23.96 7.50
CA ARG A 6 4.53 -23.05 7.13
C ARG A 6 4.99 -21.61 6.89
N ILE A 7 5.96 -21.15 7.69
CA ILE A 7 6.53 -19.80 7.55
C ILE A 7 7.18 -19.62 6.18
N LYS A 8 7.87 -20.65 5.65
CA LYS A 8 8.48 -20.58 4.31
C LYS A 8 7.43 -20.35 3.22
N TYR A 9 6.31 -21.07 3.26
CA TYR A 9 5.23 -20.91 2.28
C TYR A 9 4.56 -19.54 2.40
N ILE A 10 4.32 -19.06 3.61
CA ILE A 10 3.76 -17.72 3.84
C ILE A 10 4.67 -16.64 3.25
N LEU A 11 5.98 -16.77 3.45
CA LEU A 11 6.98 -15.81 2.94
C LEU A 11 7.01 -15.80 1.41
N VAL A 12 6.94 -16.97 0.77
CA VAL A 12 6.86 -17.09 -0.69
C VAL A 12 5.56 -16.46 -1.23
N ILE A 13 4.42 -16.74 -0.60
CA ILE A 13 3.13 -16.13 -0.97
C ILE A 13 3.21 -14.61 -0.85
N PHE A 14 3.80 -14.10 0.24
CA PHE A 14 3.93 -12.67 0.48
C PHE A 14 4.81 -11.99 -0.59
N ILE A 15 5.92 -12.62 -0.97
CA ILE A 15 6.80 -12.10 -2.04
C ILE A 15 6.06 -12.09 -3.38
N CYS A 16 5.41 -13.20 -3.75
CA CYS A 16 4.63 -13.27 -4.99
C CYS A 16 3.53 -12.21 -5.02
N PHE A 17 2.82 -12.02 -3.91
CA PHE A 17 1.77 -11.02 -3.79
C PHE A 17 2.33 -9.61 -3.92
N SER A 18 3.52 -9.34 -3.35
CA SER A 18 4.21 -8.05 -3.44
C SER A 18 4.63 -7.73 -4.88
N ILE A 19 5.17 -8.72 -5.62
CA ILE A 19 5.53 -8.55 -7.04
C ILE A 19 4.27 -8.28 -7.88
N PHE A 20 3.20 -9.02 -7.63
CA PHE A 20 1.92 -8.86 -8.34
C PHE A 20 1.33 -7.48 -8.10
N THR A 21 1.24 -7.04 -6.84
CA THR A 21 0.73 -5.71 -6.48
C THR A 21 1.59 -4.60 -7.07
N TYR A 22 2.92 -4.73 -7.04
CA TYR A 22 3.80 -3.75 -7.66
C TYR A 22 3.57 -3.62 -9.17
N GLY A 23 3.49 -4.76 -9.88
CA GLY A 23 3.19 -4.77 -11.32
C GLY A 23 1.82 -4.18 -11.65
N PHE A 24 0.81 -4.54 -10.85
CA PHE A 24 -0.55 -4.03 -11.01
C PHE A 24 -0.64 -2.52 -10.80
N ILE A 25 0.05 -1.99 -9.78
CA ILE A 25 0.13 -0.56 -9.51
C ILE A 25 0.83 0.16 -10.66
N LYS A 26 1.98 -0.36 -11.12
CA LYS A 26 2.74 0.24 -12.24
C LYS A 26 1.88 0.35 -13.50
N VAL A 27 1.21 -0.74 -13.90
CA VAL A 27 0.36 -0.75 -15.10
C VAL A 27 -0.80 0.25 -14.98
N ASN A 28 -1.47 0.31 -13.83
CA ASN A 28 -2.59 1.24 -13.65
C ASN A 28 -2.15 2.70 -13.60
N ILE A 29 -0.99 3.00 -13.01
CA ILE A 29 -0.42 4.36 -13.03
C ILE A 29 0.01 4.75 -14.44
N THR A 30 0.51 3.84 -15.27
CA THR A 30 0.95 4.17 -16.63
C THR A 30 -0.21 4.39 -17.63
N LYS A 31 -1.45 4.01 -17.28
CA LYS A 31 -2.63 4.28 -18.13
C LYS A 31 -2.78 5.77 -18.41
N THR A 32 -3.01 6.12 -19.68
CA THR A 32 -3.30 7.49 -20.13
C THR A 32 -4.64 7.98 -19.58
N LYS A 33 -4.80 9.30 -19.44
CA LYS A 33 -6.00 9.94 -18.86
C LYS A 33 -7.32 9.47 -19.50
N GLY A 34 -7.31 9.17 -20.81
CA GLY A 34 -8.48 8.69 -21.55
C GLY A 34 -8.92 7.27 -21.20
N GLU A 35 -7.99 6.36 -20.91
CA GLU A 35 -8.32 5.00 -20.49
C GLU A 35 -8.75 4.92 -19.02
N ARG A 36 -8.21 5.82 -18.18
CA ARG A 36 -8.61 5.95 -16.78
C ARG A 36 -10.06 6.40 -16.63
N GLN A 37 -10.52 7.35 -17.45
CA GLN A 37 -11.91 7.82 -17.43
C GLN A 37 -12.94 6.75 -17.83
N LYS A 38 -12.53 5.75 -18.64
CA LYS A 38 -13.39 4.61 -19.00
C LYS A 38 -13.33 3.47 -17.99
N SER A 39 -12.36 3.49 -17.07
CA SER A 39 -12.14 2.40 -16.13
C SER A 39 -13.00 2.58 -14.89
N LYS A 40 -13.68 1.50 -14.46
CA LYS A 40 -14.37 1.43 -13.16
C LYS A 40 -13.40 1.35 -11.97
N PHE A 41 -12.10 1.40 -12.24
CA PHE A 41 -11.03 1.23 -11.28
C PHE A 41 -9.83 2.11 -11.67
N THR A 42 -9.48 3.07 -10.81
CA THR A 42 -8.42 4.05 -11.04
C THR A 42 -7.46 4.04 -9.86
N ILE A 43 -6.17 3.91 -10.13
CA ILE A 43 -5.11 4.11 -9.14
C ILE A 43 -4.29 5.31 -9.56
N ASP A 44 -4.28 6.32 -8.71
CA ASP A 44 -3.45 7.50 -8.81
C ASP A 44 -2.43 7.50 -7.68
N LEU A 45 -1.15 7.54 -8.02
CA LEU A 45 -0.05 7.62 -7.07
C LEU A 45 0.83 8.81 -7.44
N LYS A 46 0.92 9.77 -6.52
CA LYS A 46 1.95 10.81 -6.54
C LYS A 46 2.94 10.50 -5.42
N TYR A 47 4.23 10.58 -5.75
CA TYR A 47 5.30 10.30 -4.79
C TYR A 47 5.72 11.54 -3.98
N LYS A 48 5.49 12.75 -4.49
CA LYS A 48 5.79 14.02 -3.80
C LYS A 48 4.74 15.10 -4.15
N PRO A 49 3.90 15.54 -3.20
CA PRO A 49 3.65 14.89 -1.91
C PRO A 49 3.12 13.45 -2.10
N PHE A 50 3.33 12.56 -1.11
CA PHE A 50 2.76 11.21 -1.19
C PHE A 50 1.24 11.30 -1.16
N ASP A 51 0.61 10.84 -2.24
CA ASP A 51 -0.84 10.86 -2.43
C ASP A 51 -1.23 9.63 -3.24
N LEU A 52 -1.81 8.64 -2.57
CA LEU A 52 -2.35 7.43 -3.17
C LEU A 52 -3.88 7.50 -3.12
N ARG A 53 -4.49 7.53 -4.30
CA ARG A 53 -5.94 7.51 -4.49
C ARG A 53 -6.30 6.25 -5.28
N ILE A 54 -7.11 5.40 -4.68
CA ILE A 54 -7.64 4.19 -5.31
C ILE A 54 -9.15 4.36 -5.38
N GLU A 55 -9.67 4.55 -6.58
CA GLU A 55 -11.10 4.65 -6.82
C GLU A 55 -11.59 3.41 -7.53
N THR A 56 -12.69 2.88 -7.03
CA THR A 56 -13.51 1.85 -7.67
C THR A 56 -14.87 2.47 -7.98
N LYS A 57 -15.73 1.73 -8.68
CA LYS A 57 -17.09 2.21 -8.99
C LYS A 57 -17.87 2.64 -7.74
N ASP A 58 -17.69 1.93 -6.63
CA ASP A 58 -18.53 2.07 -5.43
C ASP A 58 -17.74 2.55 -4.19
N TYR A 59 -16.40 2.52 -4.23
CA TYR A 59 -15.53 2.88 -3.10
C TYR A 59 -14.33 3.70 -3.55
N ALA A 60 -13.96 4.69 -2.75
CA ALA A 60 -12.75 5.47 -2.95
C ALA A 60 -11.90 5.44 -1.67
N PHE A 61 -10.66 4.97 -1.81
CA PHE A 61 -9.65 4.94 -0.77
C PHE A 61 -8.60 6.01 -1.03
N TYR A 62 -8.29 6.79 0.01
CA TYR A 62 -7.35 7.90 -0.07
C TYR A 62 -6.32 7.77 1.06
N VAL A 63 -5.05 7.78 0.69
CA VAL A 63 -3.94 7.82 1.62
C VAL A 63 -3.06 8.99 1.21
N ASN A 64 -3.08 10.06 2.01
CA ASN A 64 -2.20 11.21 1.80
C ASN A 64 -1.03 11.21 2.79
N ASN A 65 -0.14 12.17 2.62
CA ASN A 65 1.03 12.36 3.47
C ASN A 65 0.70 12.56 4.97
N LYS A 66 -0.44 13.18 5.31
CA LYS A 66 -0.90 13.37 6.70
C LYS A 66 -1.15 12.04 7.40
N VAL A 67 -1.75 11.06 6.70
CA VAL A 67 -1.96 9.72 7.26
C VAL A 67 -0.63 9.05 7.58
N LEU A 68 0.38 9.21 6.72
CA LEU A 68 1.73 8.68 6.96
C LEU A 68 2.43 9.40 8.12
N ASP A 69 2.29 10.72 8.21
CA ASP A 69 2.85 11.52 9.30
C ASP A 69 2.22 11.15 10.66
N ASP A 70 0.90 10.97 10.71
CA ASP A 70 0.17 10.53 11.91
C ASP A 70 0.58 9.10 12.33
N MET A 71 0.75 8.19 11.37
CA MET A 71 1.27 6.85 11.65
C MET A 71 2.71 6.90 12.18
N LYS A 72 3.55 7.76 11.62
CA LYS A 72 4.94 7.94 12.05
C LYS A 72 5.02 8.50 13.47
N ALA A 73 4.15 9.45 13.81
CA ALA A 73 4.03 9.99 15.16
C ALA A 73 3.65 8.89 16.16
N LYS A 74 2.58 8.13 15.88
CA LYS A 74 2.18 6.99 16.74
C LYS A 74 3.27 5.94 16.91
N CYS A 75 4.00 5.60 15.85
CA CYS A 75 5.11 4.66 15.95
C CYS A 75 6.23 5.20 16.85
N ARG A 76 6.48 6.51 16.83
CA ARG A 76 7.46 7.15 17.72
C ARG A 76 6.98 7.10 19.17
N ASP A 77 5.71 7.43 19.43
CA ASP A 77 5.15 7.40 20.78
C ASP A 77 5.25 6.00 21.41
N VAL A 78 4.91 4.95 20.65
CA VAL A 78 5.04 3.55 21.10
C VAL A 78 6.50 3.15 21.33
N TYR A 79 7.42 3.60 20.47
CA TYR A 79 8.84 3.34 20.64
C TYR A 79 9.38 3.96 21.93
N ASP A 80 9.01 5.21 22.20
CA ASP A 80 9.40 5.93 23.41
C ASP A 80 8.79 5.29 24.67
N GLU A 81 7.54 4.81 24.62
CA GLU A 81 6.92 4.06 25.73
C GLU A 81 7.64 2.73 26.03
N VAL A 82 8.12 2.03 25.00
CA VAL A 82 8.84 0.76 25.16
C VAL A 82 10.26 0.97 25.70
N ILE A 83 10.93 2.05 25.33
CA ILE A 83 12.31 2.35 25.77
C ILE A 83 12.37 3.07 27.11
N SER A 84 11.35 3.84 27.47
CA SER A 84 11.29 4.55 28.76
C SER A 84 10.86 3.67 29.94
N LYS A 85 10.60 2.38 29.71
CA LYS A 85 10.39 1.33 30.73
C LYS A 85 11.67 0.55 30.99
#